data_AF-A0A356L372-F1
#
_entry.id   AF-A0A356L372-F1
#
_cell.length_a   1.000
_cell.length_b   1.000
_cell.length_c   1.000
_cell.angle_alpha   90.00
_cell.angle_beta   90.00
_cell.angle_gamma   90.00
#
_symmetry.space_group_name_H-M   'P 1'
#
loop_
_entity.id
_entity.type
_entity.pdbx_description
1 polymer ?
#
loop_
_entity_poly.entity_id
_entity_poly.type
_entity_poly.pdbx_seq_one_letter_code
_entity_poly.pdbx_strand_id
1 'polypeptide(L)'
;MGVGLLSILCLVMAALLLQAGSTERQGGLQAQAATTGTGTAPTGQLTVTFLDVGQGDAAVIENDGHAMMIDGGKAEESSYIYAWLKQHQLSTLDVLVATHADADHIGGLPGELNYAKVGTAFCPVTTGTTKTFENFVKYLSAQGKSITVPTAGEQ
;
A
#
# COMPACT_ATOMS: atom_id res chain seq x y z
N MET A 1 -11.41 -23.02 52.75
CA MET A 1 -12.41 -22.93 51.66
C MET A 1 -12.04 -21.72 50.82
N GLY A 2 -11.54 -21.90 49.60
CA GLY A 2 -11.09 -20.74 48.81
C GLY A 2 -10.32 -21.02 47.52
N VAL A 3 -10.35 -22.24 46.99
CA VAL A 3 -9.79 -22.60 45.67
C VAL A 3 -10.88 -23.32 44.88
N GLY A 4 -11.91 -22.58 44.46
CA GLY A 4 -13.10 -23.18 43.85
C GLY A 4 -13.71 -22.41 42.69
N LEU A 5 -13.45 -21.11 42.53
CA LEU A 5 -14.03 -20.33 41.42
C LEU A 5 -13.08 -20.10 40.24
N LEU A 6 -11.77 -20.01 40.47
CA LEU A 6 -10.81 -19.72 39.40
C LEU A 6 -10.55 -20.94 38.48
N SER A 7 -10.64 -22.16 39.02
CA SER A 7 -10.48 -23.40 38.26
C SER A 7 -11.71 -23.75 37.40
N ILE A 8 -12.90 -23.31 37.82
CA ILE A 8 -14.15 -23.48 37.06
C ILE A 8 -14.21 -22.50 35.88
N LEU A 9 -13.68 -21.28 36.06
CA LEU A 9 -13.61 -20.28 34.98
C LEU A 9 -12.65 -20.70 33.84
N CYS A 10 -11.54 -21.37 34.15
CA CYS A 10 -10.63 -21.91 33.13
C CYS A 10 -11.21 -23.11 32.35
N LEU A 11 -12.06 -23.94 32.98
CA LEU A 11 -12.70 -25.07 32.30
C LEU A 11 -13.84 -24.65 31.37
N VAL A 12 -14.57 -23.57 31.71
CA VAL A 12 -15.64 -23.02 30.86
C VAL A 12 -15.06 -22.29 29.63
N MET A 13 -13.90 -21.63 29.75
CA MET A 13 -13.21 -20.98 28.62
C MET A 13 -12.57 -21.99 27.66
N ALA A 14 -12.07 -23.13 28.16
CA ALA A 14 -11.52 -24.19 27.31
C ALA A 14 -12.61 -24.97 26.55
N ALA A 15 -13.82 -25.10 27.11
CA ALA A 15 -14.96 -25.75 26.46
C ALA A 15 -15.62 -24.88 25.36
N LEU A 16 -15.43 -23.56 25.39
CA LEU A 16 -15.91 -22.64 24.34
C LEU A 16 -14.98 -22.59 23.11
N LEU A 17 -13.77 -23.15 23.21
CA LEU A 17 -12.77 -23.15 22.14
C LEU A 17 -12.72 -24.45 21.32
N LEU A 18 -13.62 -25.41 21.57
CA LEU A 18 -13.64 -26.71 20.85
C LEU A 18 -14.86 -26.95 19.94
N GLN A 19 -15.71 -25.94 19.67
CA GLN A 19 -16.87 -26.10 18.76
C GLN A 19 -16.98 -25.03 17.65
N ALA A 20 -15.85 -24.63 17.06
CA ALA A 20 -15.86 -24.05 15.72
C ALA A 20 -15.26 -25.06 14.73
N GLY A 21 -15.89 -26.22 14.67
CA GLY A 21 -15.64 -27.22 13.63
C GLY A 21 -16.12 -26.70 12.28
N SER A 22 -15.27 -26.93 11.29
CA SER A 22 -15.57 -27.03 9.86
C SER A 22 -17.05 -27.10 9.48
N THR A 23 -17.52 -26.08 8.76
CA THR A 23 -18.65 -26.24 7.82
C THR A 23 -18.21 -25.65 6.50
N GLU A 24 -17.73 -26.50 5.60
CA GLU A 24 -17.62 -26.17 4.19
C GLU A 24 -19.03 -25.91 3.65
N ARG A 25 -19.32 -24.65 3.29
CA ARG A 25 -20.48 -24.33 2.45
C ARG A 25 -20.00 -24.24 1.01
N GLN A 26 -20.18 -25.33 0.27
CA GLN A 26 -20.29 -25.28 -1.18
C GLN A 26 -21.53 -24.44 -1.54
N GLY A 27 -21.30 -23.18 -1.86
CA GLY A 27 -22.30 -22.25 -2.39
C GLY A 27 -21.78 -21.65 -3.69
N GLY A 28 -21.65 -22.49 -4.73
CA GLY A 28 -21.33 -22.04 -6.07
C GLY A 28 -22.54 -21.34 -6.71
N LEU A 29 -22.54 -20.02 -6.67
CA LEU A 29 -23.32 -19.20 -7.61
C LEU A 29 -22.31 -18.62 -8.62
N GLN A 30 -22.09 -19.34 -9.71
CA GLN A 30 -21.38 -18.78 -10.87
C GLN A 30 -22.32 -17.81 -11.57
N ALA A 31 -22.19 -16.51 -11.26
CA ALA A 31 -22.71 -15.46 -12.13
C ALA A 31 -21.76 -15.37 -13.33
N GLN A 32 -22.06 -16.10 -14.39
CA GLN A 32 -21.33 -15.99 -15.65
C GLN A 32 -21.83 -14.76 -16.41
N ALA A 33 -21.21 -13.61 -16.17
CA ALA A 33 -21.32 -12.47 -17.04
C ALA A 33 -20.57 -12.79 -18.35
N ALA A 34 -21.31 -13.24 -19.36
CA ALA A 34 -20.80 -13.36 -20.72
C ALA A 34 -20.49 -11.95 -21.24
N THR A 35 -19.22 -11.55 -21.17
CA THR A 35 -18.68 -10.43 -21.95
C THR A 35 -17.94 -11.03 -23.14
N THR A 36 -18.60 -11.01 -24.29
CA THR A 36 -18.00 -11.37 -25.58
C THR A 36 -17.11 -10.21 -26.03
N GLY A 37 -15.94 -10.08 -25.41
CA GLY A 37 -14.86 -9.22 -25.89
C GLY A 37 -13.75 -10.10 -26.44
N THR A 38 -13.46 -10.00 -27.75
CA THR A 38 -12.27 -10.60 -28.38
C THR A 38 -11.01 -9.80 -28.01
N GLY A 39 -10.80 -9.55 -26.72
CA GLY A 39 -9.55 -9.02 -26.20
C GLY A 39 -8.63 -10.19 -25.90
N THR A 40 -7.47 -10.23 -26.55
CA THR A 40 -6.36 -11.08 -26.09
C THR A 40 -6.18 -10.85 -24.59
N ALA A 41 -6.27 -11.90 -23.79
CA ALA A 41 -6.05 -11.79 -22.34
C ALA A 41 -4.67 -11.15 -22.11
N PRO A 42 -4.55 -10.15 -21.22
CA PRO A 42 -3.27 -9.51 -20.96
C PRO A 42 -2.24 -10.59 -20.60
N THR A 43 -1.10 -10.55 -21.27
CA THR A 43 -0.04 -11.57 -21.17
C THR A 43 0.95 -11.30 -20.04
N GLY A 44 0.72 -10.26 -19.24
CA GLY A 44 1.56 -9.82 -18.13
C GLY A 44 1.00 -10.20 -16.75
N GLN A 45 1.89 -10.32 -15.78
CA GLN A 45 1.52 -10.52 -14.38
C GLN A 45 1.47 -9.16 -13.67
N LEU A 46 0.27 -8.70 -13.34
CA LEU A 46 0.07 -7.57 -12.44
C LEU A 46 0.25 -8.05 -11.00
N THR A 47 1.15 -7.41 -10.26
CA THR A 47 1.32 -7.61 -8.81
C THR A 47 0.98 -6.32 -8.10
N VAL A 48 0.17 -6.41 -7.05
CA VAL A 48 -0.13 -5.29 -6.15
C VAL A 48 0.25 -5.72 -4.74
N THR A 49 1.21 -5.02 -4.16
CA THR A 49 1.68 -5.27 -2.80
C THR A 49 1.30 -4.10 -1.91
N PHE A 50 0.50 -4.37 -0.88
CA PHE A 50 0.24 -3.40 0.19
C PHE A 50 1.31 -3.55 1.27
N LEU A 51 1.97 -2.44 1.60
CA LEU A 51 3.02 -2.42 2.60
C LEU A 51 2.41 -2.17 3.97
N ASP A 52 2.89 -2.89 4.98
CA ASP A 52 2.44 -2.71 6.35
C ASP A 52 3.15 -1.51 6.96
N VAL A 53 2.54 -0.34 6.82
CA VAL A 53 3.02 0.96 7.34
C VAL A 53 2.23 1.41 8.58
N GLY A 54 1.46 0.50 9.17
CA GLY A 54 0.58 0.79 10.30
C GLY A 54 -0.59 1.72 9.95
N GLN A 55 -0.40 3.03 10.15
CA GLN A 55 -1.44 4.04 9.89
C GLN A 55 -1.11 4.83 8.63
N GLY A 56 -2.11 4.94 7.74
CA GLY A 56 -1.96 5.50 6.41
C GLY A 56 -1.89 4.41 5.34
N ASP A 57 -1.55 4.82 4.11
CA ASP A 57 -1.49 3.93 2.96
C ASP A 57 -0.07 3.85 2.38
N ALA A 58 0.27 2.68 1.85
CA ALA A 58 1.44 2.45 1.03
C ALA A 58 1.24 1.20 0.17
N ALA A 59 1.33 1.33 -1.15
CA ALA A 59 1.21 0.22 -2.08
C ALA A 59 2.21 0.33 -3.23
N VAL A 60 2.68 -0.82 -3.70
CA VAL A 60 3.53 -0.94 -4.89
C VAL A 60 2.80 -1.78 -5.93
N ILE A 61 2.73 -1.26 -7.15
CA ILE A 61 2.13 -1.93 -8.30
C ILE A 61 3.25 -2.23 -9.29
N GLU A 62 3.37 -3.50 -9.70
CA GLU A 62 4.35 -3.96 -10.67
C GLU A 62 3.64 -4.65 -11.84
N ASN A 63 4.06 -4.35 -13.06
CA ASN A 63 3.59 -5.03 -14.26
C ASN A 63 4.67 -5.02 -15.34
N ASP A 64 5.10 -6.19 -15.81
CA ASP A 64 6.05 -6.34 -16.92
C ASP A 64 7.33 -5.47 -16.82
N GLY A 65 7.89 -5.34 -15.61
CA GLY A 65 9.10 -4.55 -15.36
C GLY A 65 8.87 -3.06 -15.12
N HIS A 66 7.62 -2.60 -15.21
CA HIS A 66 7.18 -1.29 -14.77
C HIS A 66 6.76 -1.32 -13.31
N ALA A 67 6.96 -0.21 -12.62
CA ALA A 67 6.63 -0.09 -11.20
C ALA A 67 6.05 1.28 -10.85
N MET A 68 5.04 1.27 -9.98
CA MET A 68 4.40 2.45 -9.41
C MET A 68 4.34 2.33 -7.90
N MET A 69 4.56 3.44 -7.19
CA MET A 69 4.26 3.55 -5.76
C MET A 69 3.04 4.45 -5.55
N ILE A 70 2.16 4.06 -4.62
CA ILE A 70 1.04 4.86 -4.12
C ILE A 70 1.24 5.05 -2.63
N ASP A 71 1.40 6.31 -2.20
CA ASP A 71 1.67 6.75 -0.84
C ASP A 71 2.86 6.02 -0.17
N GLY A 72 3.18 6.39 1.08
CA GLY A 72 4.33 5.87 1.80
C GLY A 72 4.16 5.85 3.32
N GLY A 73 2.95 5.98 3.84
CA GLY A 73 2.71 6.00 5.28
C GLY A 73 3.29 7.23 5.99
N LYS A 74 3.45 7.09 7.31
CA LYS A 74 4.03 8.13 8.19
C LYS A 74 5.55 8.27 8.00
N ALA A 75 6.09 9.37 8.52
CA ALA A 75 7.52 9.67 8.45
C ALA A 75 8.44 8.60 9.08
N GLU A 76 7.97 7.92 10.14
CA GLU A 76 8.71 6.82 10.78
C GLU A 76 8.91 5.61 9.85
N GLU A 77 8.05 5.46 8.83
CA GLU A 77 8.10 4.36 7.87
C GLU A 77 9.10 4.59 6.72
N SER A 78 9.70 5.78 6.64
CA SER A 78 10.65 6.13 5.57
C SER A 78 11.80 5.12 5.42
N SER A 79 12.37 4.63 6.54
CA SER A 79 13.44 3.64 6.50
C SER A 79 12.96 2.26 6.06
N TYR A 80 11.72 1.89 6.42
CA TYR A 80 11.09 0.66 6.00
C TYR A 80 10.83 0.66 4.49
N ILE A 81 10.23 1.74 3.96
CA ILE A 81 10.00 1.91 2.51
C ILE A 81 11.32 1.81 1.72
N TYR A 82 12.36 2.52 2.16
CA TYR A 82 13.69 2.43 1.54
C TYR A 82 14.21 0.99 1.50
N ALA A 83 14.15 0.29 2.64
CA ALA A 83 14.66 -1.07 2.76
C ALA A 83 13.87 -2.05 1.89
N TRP A 84 12.54 -1.90 1.86
CA TRP A 84 11.65 -2.73 1.07
C TRP A 84 11.94 -2.60 -0.43
N LEU A 85 11.95 -1.37 -0.97
CA LEU A 85 12.27 -1.12 -2.38
C LEU A 85 13.66 -1.65 -2.75
N LYS A 86 14.63 -1.52 -1.83
CA LYS A 86 15.98 -2.04 -2.02
C LYS A 86 16.03 -3.56 -2.06
N GLN A 87 15.36 -4.23 -1.14
CA GLN A 87 15.26 -5.70 -1.11
C GLN A 87 14.59 -6.24 -2.38
N HIS A 88 13.61 -5.52 -2.91
CA HIS A 88 12.88 -5.86 -4.13
C HIS A 88 13.55 -5.34 -5.41
N GLN A 89 14.72 -4.70 -5.31
CA GLN A 89 15.51 -4.19 -6.46
C GLN A 89 14.75 -3.16 -7.33
N LEU A 90 13.75 -2.48 -6.76
CA LEU A 90 12.95 -1.44 -7.40
C LEU A 90 13.64 -0.08 -7.31
N SER A 91 14.71 0.10 -8.08
CA SER A 91 15.51 1.34 -8.12
C SER A 91 14.94 2.42 -9.06
N THR A 92 13.88 2.11 -9.80
CA THR A 92 13.15 3.04 -10.67
C THR A 92 11.66 2.79 -10.51
N LEU A 93 10.89 3.88 -10.42
CA LEU A 93 9.44 3.87 -10.43
C LEU A 93 9.00 4.78 -11.58
N ASP A 94 8.16 4.27 -12.47
CA ASP A 94 7.60 5.06 -13.56
C ASP A 94 6.72 6.18 -13.00
N VAL A 95 5.96 5.85 -11.95
CA VAL A 95 5.01 6.76 -11.30
C VAL A 95 5.09 6.66 -9.79
N LEU A 96 5.07 7.82 -9.13
CA LEU A 96 4.76 7.98 -7.72
C LEU A 96 3.41 8.71 -7.62
N VAL A 97 2.48 8.21 -6.82
CA VAL A 97 1.22 8.87 -6.50
C VAL A 97 1.17 9.19 -5.02
N ALA A 98 1.06 10.48 -4.69
CA ALA A 98 0.64 10.96 -3.37
C ALA A 98 -0.86 11.29 -3.44
N THR A 99 -1.71 10.45 -2.86
CA THR A 99 -3.18 10.56 -2.97
C THR A 99 -3.70 11.87 -2.37
N HIS A 100 -3.10 12.32 -1.27
CA HIS A 100 -3.24 13.65 -0.68
C HIS A 100 -1.99 14.03 0.11
N ALA A 101 -1.93 15.26 0.64
CA ALA A 101 -0.74 15.84 1.25
C ALA A 101 -0.58 15.56 2.76
N ASP A 102 -1.39 14.65 3.33
CA ASP A 102 -1.38 14.42 4.77
C ASP A 102 -0.18 13.58 5.21
N ALA A 103 0.21 13.78 6.47
CA ALA A 103 1.48 13.29 7.00
C ALA A 103 1.58 11.77 7.11
N ASP A 104 0.45 11.09 7.22
CA ASP A 104 0.30 9.65 7.22
C ASP A 104 0.24 9.04 5.81
N HIS A 105 0.28 9.84 4.74
CA HIS A 105 0.37 9.33 3.37
C HIS A 105 1.71 9.66 2.73
N ILE A 106 2.19 10.90 2.82
CA ILE A 106 3.43 11.32 2.15
C ILE A 106 4.67 11.25 3.07
N GLY A 107 4.49 10.82 4.31
CA GLY A 107 5.53 10.83 5.33
C GLY A 107 6.72 9.95 5.00
N GLY A 108 6.49 8.73 4.50
CA GLY A 108 7.56 7.79 4.17
C GLY A 108 8.21 7.99 2.80
N LEU A 109 7.62 8.81 1.91
CA LEU A 109 8.11 9.07 0.56
C LEU A 109 9.57 9.58 0.45
N PRO A 110 10.16 10.30 1.42
CA PRO A 110 11.58 10.59 1.41
C PRO A 110 12.47 9.34 1.36
N GLY A 111 11.99 8.21 1.89
CA GLY A 111 12.71 6.93 1.86
C GLY A 111 12.73 6.33 0.46
N GLU A 112 11.58 6.33 -0.20
CA GLU A 112 11.45 5.98 -1.61
C GLU A 112 12.34 6.85 -2.48
N LEU A 113 12.18 8.17 -2.41
CA LEU A 113 12.92 9.13 -3.25
C LEU A 113 14.42 9.17 -2.97
N ASN A 114 14.87 8.60 -1.85
CA ASN A 114 16.29 8.42 -1.55
C ASN A 114 16.89 7.16 -2.21
N TYR A 115 16.07 6.16 -2.55
CA TYR A 115 16.51 4.93 -3.21
C TYR A 115 16.16 4.88 -4.69
N ALA A 116 14.88 5.11 -5.02
CA ALA A 116 14.33 4.94 -6.34
C ALA A 116 14.29 6.28 -7.10
N LYS A 117 14.62 6.23 -8.40
CA LYS A 117 14.37 7.35 -9.32
C LYS A 117 12.92 7.31 -9.76
N VAL A 118 12.23 8.45 -9.71
CA VAL A 118 10.82 8.54 -10.12
C VAL A 118 10.68 9.22 -11.49
N GLY A 119 9.82 8.66 -12.35
CA GLY A 119 9.46 9.25 -13.64
C GLY A 119 8.58 10.48 -13.47
N THR A 120 7.35 10.26 -13.04
CA THR A 120 6.34 11.29 -12.75
C THR A 120 5.82 11.15 -11.32
N ALA A 121 5.64 12.26 -10.62
CA ALA A 121 5.03 12.28 -9.29
C ALA A 121 3.69 13.03 -9.34
N PHE A 122 2.60 12.35 -9.03
CA PHE A 122 1.27 12.94 -8.94
C PHE A 122 0.92 13.33 -7.51
N CYS A 123 0.32 14.49 -7.33
CA CYS A 123 -0.30 14.92 -6.07
C CYS A 123 -1.39 15.96 -6.39
N PRO A 124 -2.54 15.95 -5.70
CA PRO A 124 -3.61 16.92 -5.99
C PRO A 124 -3.23 18.37 -5.67
N VAL A 125 -2.15 18.61 -4.92
CA VAL A 125 -1.70 19.95 -4.52
C VAL A 125 -0.20 20.12 -4.75
N THR A 126 0.21 21.34 -5.08
CA THR A 126 1.64 21.71 -5.24
C THR A 126 2.22 22.45 -4.03
N THR A 127 1.37 22.81 -3.06
CA THR A 127 1.74 23.57 -1.87
C THR A 127 1.20 22.91 -0.61
N GLY A 128 1.98 22.94 0.45
CA GLY A 128 1.61 22.49 1.79
C GLY A 128 2.51 23.15 2.83
N THR A 129 2.00 23.30 4.05
CA THR A 129 2.69 24.00 5.16
C THR A 129 3.32 23.05 6.17
N THR A 130 3.19 21.74 5.96
CA THR A 130 3.69 20.72 6.90
C THR A 130 5.15 20.40 6.58
N LYS A 131 5.92 20.02 7.61
CA LYS A 131 7.30 19.56 7.42
C LYS A 131 7.39 18.34 6.51
N THR A 132 6.39 17.48 6.60
CA THR A 132 6.23 16.28 5.78
C THR A 132 6.13 16.65 4.30
N PHE A 133 5.29 17.63 3.94
CA PHE A 133 5.16 18.12 2.57
C PHE A 133 6.45 18.78 2.07
N GLU A 134 7.09 19.62 2.88
CA GLU A 134 8.39 20.21 2.54
C GLU A 134 9.45 19.15 2.24
N ASN A 135 9.50 18.08 3.03
CA ASN A 135 10.45 16.99 2.81
C ASN A 135 10.13 16.22 1.53
N PHE A 136 8.87 15.88 1.28
CA PHE A 136 8.45 15.24 0.02
C PHE A 136 8.92 16.07 -1.20
N VAL A 137 8.59 17.36 -1.23
CA VAL A 137 9.00 18.26 -2.32
C VAL A 137 10.51 18.40 -2.42
N LYS A 138 11.22 18.50 -1.29
CA LYS A 138 12.69 18.58 -1.25
C LYS A 138 13.35 17.38 -1.91
N TYR A 139 12.94 16.16 -1.56
CA TYR A 139 13.53 14.94 -2.10
C TYR A 139 13.18 14.74 -3.57
N LEU A 140 11.95 15.08 -3.97
CA LEU A 140 11.53 15.04 -5.37
C LEU A 140 12.34 16.06 -6.21
N SER A 141 12.52 17.26 -5.69
CA SER A 141 13.32 18.32 -6.34
C SER A 141 14.79 17.96 -6.45
N ALA A 142 15.34 17.19 -5.49
CA ALA A 142 16.71 16.69 -5.56
C ALA A 142 16.94 15.74 -6.76
N GLN A 143 15.87 15.14 -7.31
CA GLN A 143 15.91 14.38 -8.55
C GLN A 143 15.64 15.23 -9.81
N GLY A 144 15.47 16.55 -9.67
CA GLY A 144 15.08 17.44 -10.77
C GLY A 144 13.62 17.26 -11.20
N LYS A 145 12.76 16.75 -10.32
CA LYS A 145 11.33 16.51 -10.56
C LYS A 145 10.47 17.47 -9.75
N SER A 146 9.22 17.63 -10.18
CA SER A 146 8.20 18.40 -9.48
C SER A 146 6.88 17.63 -9.46
N ILE A 147 5.98 18.04 -8.57
CA ILE A 147 4.62 17.51 -8.53
C ILE A 147 3.89 17.85 -9.83
N THR A 148 3.17 16.87 -10.35
CA THR A 148 2.17 17.01 -11.43
C THR A 148 0.78 16.90 -10.80
N VAL A 149 -0.08 17.90 -11.06
CA VAL A 149 -1.48 17.85 -10.63
C VAL A 149 -2.29 17.23 -11.77
N PRO A 150 -2.94 16.06 -11.57
CA PRO A 150 -3.70 15.41 -12.63
C PRO A 150 -4.97 16.19 -12.97
N THR A 151 -5.26 16.35 -14.26
CA THR A 151 -6.54 16.93 -14.74
C THR A 151 -7.53 15.82 -15.06
N ALA A 152 -8.80 16.00 -14.70
CA ALA A 152 -9.83 15.01 -15.02
C ALA A 152 -9.94 14.81 -16.55
N GLY A 153 -9.81 13.55 -16.98
CA GLY A 153 -9.87 13.15 -18.40
C GLY A 153 -8.55 13.28 -19.17
N GLU A 154 -7.48 13.72 -18.51
CA GLU A 154 -6.10 13.66 -19.03
C GLU A 154 -5.60 12.21 -18.99
N GLN A 155 -4.97 11.74 -20.08
CA GLN A 155 -4.42 10.39 -20.22
C GLN A 155 -2.92 10.43 -20.45
#